data_AF-A0A2W4MDC9-F1
#
_entry.id   AF-A0A2W4MDC9-F1
#
_cell.length_a   1.000
_cell.length_b   1.000
_cell.length_c   1.000
_cell.angle_alpha   90.00
_cell.angle_beta   90.00
_cell.angle_gamma   90.00
#
_symmetry.space_group_name_H-M   'P 1'
#
loop_
_entity.id
_entity.type
_entity.pdbx_description
1 polymer ?
#
loop_
_entity_poly.entity_id
_entity_poly.type
_entity_poly.pdbx_seq_one_letter_code
_entity_poly.pdbx_strand_id
1 'polypeptide(L)'
;MRRRWQAAVDGAATASLVVAGAALVGLAVVQAWQVFARYLLNASPSWTEPVALLLMSTIMMFGAAVGVHREAHFGFFLLIETASPRVRRALRVYTRLVA
;
A
#
# COMPACT_ATOMS: atom_id res chain seq x y z
N MET A 1 2.71 -31.10 -6.66
CA MET A 1 1.65 -30.56 -5.77
C MET A 1 2.01 -29.17 -5.22
N ARG A 2 3.19 -28.95 -4.62
CA ARG A 2 3.64 -27.63 -4.10
C ARG A 2 3.64 -26.48 -5.13
N ARG A 3 4.04 -26.72 -6.38
CA ARG A 3 4.05 -25.71 -7.47
C ARG A 3 2.67 -25.11 -7.80
N ARG A 4 1.59 -25.89 -7.75
CA ARG A 4 0.23 -25.40 -8.08
C ARG A 4 -0.31 -24.49 -6.97
N TRP A 5 0.00 -24.83 -5.71
CA TRP A 5 -0.34 -24.00 -4.56
C TRP A 5 0.40 -22.67 -4.57
N GLN A 6 1.70 -22.68 -4.85
CA GLN A 6 2.49 -21.44 -4.97
C GLN A 6 1.93 -20.53 -6.07
N ALA A 7 1.68 -21.07 -7.26
CA ALA A 7 1.10 -20.30 -8.37
C ALA A 7 -0.29 -19.70 -8.03
N ALA A 8 -1.11 -20.43 -7.26
CA ALA A 8 -2.40 -19.92 -6.82
C ALA A 8 -2.26 -18.75 -5.83
N VAL A 9 -1.34 -18.85 -4.86
CA VAL A 9 -1.08 -17.76 -3.91
C VAL A 9 -0.47 -16.54 -4.62
N ASP A 10 0.44 -16.75 -5.57
CA ASP A 10 1.03 -15.67 -6.37
C ASP A 10 -0.02 -14.95 -7.23
N GLY A 11 -0.96 -15.71 -7.79
CA GLY A 11 -2.12 -15.16 -8.50
C GLY A 11 -3.01 -14.32 -7.59
N ALA A 12 -3.34 -14.82 -6.39
CA ALA A 12 -4.14 -14.10 -5.40
C ALA A 12 -3.44 -12.83 -4.90
N ALA A 13 -2.12 -12.87 -4.69
CA ALA A 13 -1.33 -11.70 -4.33
C ALA A 13 -1.33 -10.65 -5.45
N THR A 14 -1.22 -11.07 -6.71
CA THR A 14 -1.27 -10.15 -7.85
C THR A 14 -2.64 -9.50 -7.99
N ALA A 15 -3.72 -10.27 -7.85
CA ALA A 15 -5.09 -9.74 -7.85
C ALA A 15 -5.29 -8.72 -6.70
N SER A 16 -4.84 -9.06 -5.50
CA SER A 16 -4.91 -8.17 -4.33
C SER A 16 -4.15 -6.86 -4.56
N LEU A 17 -2.98 -6.92 -5.21
CA LEU A 17 -2.20 -5.73 -5.53
C LEU A 17 -2.92 -4.83 -6.54
N VAL A 18 -3.55 -5.41 -7.56
CA VAL A 18 -4.34 -4.66 -8.54
C VAL A 18 -5.53 -3.99 -7.87
N VAL A 19 -6.24 -4.68 -6.98
CA VAL A 19 -7.35 -4.12 -6.21
C VAL A 19 -6.88 -2.97 -5.31
N ALA A 20 -5.77 -3.15 -4.58
CA ALA A 20 -5.20 -2.10 -3.74
C ALA A 20 -4.78 -0.86 -4.57
N GLY A 21 -4.14 -1.07 -5.73
CA GLY A 21 -3.75 0.00 -6.64
C GLY A 21 -4.96 0.75 -7.22
N ALA A 22 -5.99 0.03 -7.65
CA ALA A 22 -7.24 0.63 -8.13
C ALA A 22 -7.94 1.44 -7.03
N ALA A 23 -7.97 0.93 -5.80
CA ALA A 23 -8.53 1.63 -4.66
C ALA A 23 -7.73 2.90 -4.32
N LEU A 24 -6.40 2.88 -4.46
CA LEU A 24 -5.54 4.05 -4.26
C LEU A 24 -5.82 5.15 -5.31
N VAL A 25 -5.91 4.78 -6.58
CA VAL A 25 -6.28 5.73 -7.64
C VAL A 25 -7.70 6.27 -7.40
N GLY A 26 -8.65 5.40 -7.05
CA GLY A 26 -10.00 5.80 -6.70
C GLY A 26 -10.04 6.78 -5.53
N LEU A 27 -9.24 6.55 -4.49
CA LEU A 27 -9.14 7.44 -3.33
C LEU A 27 -8.63 8.82 -3.77
N ALA A 28 -7.58 8.87 -4.59
CA ALA A 28 -7.07 10.13 -5.13
C ALA A 28 -8.12 10.89 -5.94
N VAL A 29 -8.90 10.19 -6.78
CA VAL A 29 -10.00 10.80 -7.56
C VAL A 29 -11.09 11.34 -6.64
N VAL A 30 -11.50 10.58 -5.61
CA VAL A 30 -12.51 11.03 -4.65
C VAL A 30 -12.05 12.27 -3.89
N GLN A 31 -10.79 12.30 -3.45
CA GLN A 31 -10.21 13.46 -2.76
C GLN A 31 -10.12 14.68 -3.69
N ALA A 32 -9.71 14.49 -4.95
CA ALA A 32 -9.69 15.56 -5.95
C ALA A 32 -11.11 16.09 -6.22
N TRP A 33 -12.10 15.20 -6.28
CA TRP A 33 -13.51 15.58 -6.39
C TRP A 33 -14.00 16.37 -5.18
N GLN A 34 -13.63 15.99 -3.96
CA GLN A 34 -13.97 16.77 -2.75
C GLN A 34 -13.44 18.21 -2.83
N VAL A 35 -12.19 18.37 -3.26
CA VAL A 35 -11.57 19.69 -3.45
C VAL A 35 -12.33 20.48 -4.51
N PHE A 36 -12.59 19.88 -5.68
CA PHE A 36 -13.35 20.50 -6.75
C PHE A 36 -14.75 20.93 -6.28
N ALA A 37 -15.51 20.03 -5.67
CA ALA A 37 -16.87 20.29 -5.24
C ALA A 37 -16.94 21.40 -4.18
N ARG A 38 -16.00 21.41 -3.23
CA ARG A 38 -15.93 22.44 -2.20
C ARG A 38 -15.59 23.82 -2.77
N TYR A 39 -14.63 23.92 -3.69
CA TYR A 39 -14.14 25.23 -4.16
C TYR A 39 -14.85 25.75 -5.41
N LEU A 40 -15.35 24.89 -6.30
CA LEU A 40 -16.04 25.31 -7.53
C LEU A 40 -17.56 25.22 -7.41
N LEU A 41 -18.08 24.15 -6.80
CA LEU A 41 -19.53 23.95 -6.66
C LEU A 41 -20.07 24.53 -5.36
N ASN A 42 -19.18 24.99 -4.47
CA ASN A 42 -19.52 25.48 -3.13
C ASN A 42 -20.38 24.49 -2.32
N ALA A 43 -20.25 23.18 -2.62
CA ALA A 43 -21.03 22.10 -2.04
C ALA A 43 -20.10 20.93 -1.73
N SER A 44 -19.98 20.57 -0.45
CA SER A 44 -19.18 19.42 -0.02
C SER A 44 -20.06 18.17 0.03
N PRO A 45 -19.88 17.18 -0.86
CA PRO A 45 -20.73 16.00 -0.88
C PRO A 45 -20.48 15.12 0.36
N SER A 46 -21.54 14.65 1.03
CA SER A 46 -21.39 13.80 2.23
C SER A 46 -20.98 12.36 1.93
N TRP A 47 -21.22 11.87 0.71
CA TRP A 47 -20.90 10.49 0.31
C TRP A 47 -19.40 10.24 0.16
N THR A 48 -18.58 11.27 -0.02
CA THR A 48 -17.14 11.11 -0.28
C THR A 48 -16.39 10.59 0.94
N GLU A 49 -16.86 10.91 2.15
CA GLU A 49 -16.26 10.47 3.41
C GLU A 49 -16.34 8.94 3.61
N PRO A 50 -17.53 8.30 3.59
CA PRO A 50 -17.61 6.85 3.74
C PRO A 50 -16.90 6.11 2.59
N VAL A 51 -16.93 6.65 1.36
CA VAL A 51 -16.20 6.06 0.23
C VAL A 51 -14.69 6.13 0.45
N ALA A 52 -14.16 7.25 0.94
CA ALA A 52 -12.74 7.37 1.25
C ALA A 52 -12.31 6.37 2.34
N LEU A 53 -13.12 6.18 3.38
CA LEU A 53 -12.85 5.20 4.44
C LEU A 53 -12.83 3.76 3.91
N LEU A 54 -13.78 3.40 3.04
CA LEU A 54 -13.82 2.07 2.40
C LEU A 54 -12.61 1.84 1.50
N LEU A 55 -12.23 2.84 0.69
CA LEU A 55 -11.05 2.77 -0.18
C LEU A 55 -9.77 2.67 0.64
N MET A 56 -9.62 3.49 1.69
CA MET A 56 -8.46 3.43 2.58
C MET A 56 -8.34 2.07 3.28
N SER A 57 -9.46 1.55 3.80
CA SER A 57 -9.49 0.21 4.43
C SER A 57 -9.13 -0.90 3.44
N THR A 58 -9.62 -0.78 2.19
CA THR A 58 -9.29 -1.69 1.09
C THR A 58 -7.80 -1.67 0.77
N ILE A 59 -7.21 -0.48 0.63
CA ILE A 59 -5.77 -0.31 0.38
C ILE A 59 -4.96 -0.91 1.52
N MET A 60 -5.31 -0.62 2.78
CA MET A 60 -4.60 -1.14 3.95
C MET A 60 -4.65 -2.67 4.00
N MET A 61 -5.83 -3.26 3.84
CA MET A 61 -6.02 -4.71 3.96
C MET A 61 -5.31 -5.48 2.85
N PHE A 62 -5.54 -5.12 1.58
CA PHE A 62 -4.92 -5.81 0.45
C PHE A 62 -3.44 -5.46 0.29
N GLY A 63 -3.06 -4.22 0.56
CA GLY A 63 -1.65 -3.80 0.58
C GLY A 63 -0.83 -4.55 1.62
N ALA A 64 -1.35 -4.71 2.84
CA ALA A 64 -0.70 -5.51 3.89
C ALA A 64 -0.59 -6.99 3.49
N ALA A 65 -1.65 -7.59 2.94
CA ALA A 65 -1.64 -8.98 2.49
C ALA A 65 -0.53 -9.25 1.45
N VAL A 66 -0.39 -8.37 0.45
CA VAL A 66 0.67 -8.48 -0.56
C VAL A 66 2.04 -8.17 0.03
N GLY A 67 2.14 -7.18 0.91
CA GLY A 67 3.38 -6.81 1.60
C GLY A 67 3.97 -7.98 2.40
N VAL A 68 3.12 -8.70 3.14
CA VAL A 68 3.52 -9.92 3.86
C VAL A 68 3.92 -11.03 2.89
N HIS A 69 3.14 -11.29 1.84
CA HIS A 69 3.45 -12.35 0.85
C HIS A 69 4.79 -12.14 0.15
N ARG A 70 5.14 -10.89 -0.17
CA ARG A 70 6.38 -10.57 -0.90
C ARG A 70 7.57 -10.29 0.00
N GLU A 71 7.44 -10.51 1.31
CA GLU A 71 8.42 -10.09 2.32
C GLU A 71 8.84 -8.61 2.16
N ALA A 72 7.95 -7.81 1.55
CA ALA A 72 8.14 -6.39 1.32
C ALA A 72 7.86 -5.68 2.63
N HIS A 73 8.80 -5.79 3.57
CA HIS A 73 8.99 -4.76 4.56
C HIS A 73 9.10 -3.45 3.78
N PHE A 74 8.51 -2.36 4.28
CA PHE A 74 8.71 -1.00 3.77
C PHE A 74 10.20 -0.59 4.00
N GLY A 75 11.12 -1.33 3.39
CA GLY A 75 12.54 -1.14 3.49
C GLY A 75 12.91 -0.03 2.54
N PHE A 76 13.40 1.07 3.08
CA PHE A 76 14.17 2.05 2.33
C PHE A 76 15.50 1.42 1.87
N PHE A 77 15.45 0.39 1.02
CA PHE A 77 16.62 -0.32 0.52
C PHE A 77 17.61 0.65 -0.14
N LEU A 78 17.08 1.67 -0.83
CA LEU A 78 17.88 2.77 -1.39
C LEU A 78 18.65 3.57 -0.33
N LEU A 79 18.02 3.83 0.83
CA LEU A 79 18.66 4.55 1.94
C LEU A 79 19.74 3.68 2.60
N ILE A 80 19.50 2.37 2.73
CA ILE A 80 20.48 1.41 3.29
C ILE A 80 21.69 1.24 2.36
N GLU A 81 21.47 1.23 1.04
CA GLU A 81 22.53 1.08 0.04
C GLU A 81 23.39 2.34 -0.10
N THR A 82 22.79 3.52 0.04
CA THR A 82 23.50 4.81 0.01
C THR A 82 24.08 5.23 1.37
N ALA A 83 23.70 4.55 2.46
CA ALA A 83 24.17 4.86 3.80
C ALA A 83 25.63 4.44 4.05
N SER A 84 26.32 5.23 4.88
CA SER A 84 27.69 4.96 5.31
C SER A 84 27.81 3.59 6.02
N PRO A 85 29.00 2.95 6.02
CA PRO A 85 29.18 1.56 6.48
C PRO A 85 28.70 1.29 7.92
N ARG A 86 28.78 2.29 8.80
CA ARG A 86 28.34 2.21 10.20
C ARG A 86 26.81 2.19 10.31
N VAL A 87 26.14 3.07 9.58
CA VAL A 87 24.66 3.19 9.55
C VAL A 87 24.04 1.95 8.90
N ARG A 88 24.64 1.45 7.81
CA ARG A 88 24.23 0.21 7.15
C ARG A 88 24.27 -1.01 8.07
N ARG A 89 25.25 -1.07 8.98
CA ARG A 89 25.40 -2.18 9.95
C ARG A 89 24.32 -2.10 11.03
N ALA A 90 24.06 -0.91 11.57
CA ALA A 90 22.98 -0.69 12.54
C ALA A 90 21.61 -1.00 11.94
N LEU A 91 21.32 -0.51 10.73
CA LEU A 91 20.06 -0.76 10.03
C LEU A 91 19.84 -2.25 9.74
N ARG A 92 20.89 -2.99 9.35
CA ARG A 92 20.81 -4.45 9.14
C ARG A 92 20.55 -5.25 10.40
N VAL A 93 21.13 -4.84 11.53
CA VAL A 93 20.87 -5.49 12.82
C VAL A 93 19.43 -5.20 13.24
N TYR A 94 18.98 -3.96 13.09
CA TYR A 94 17.60 -3.57 13.39
C TYR A 94 16.58 -4.36 12.55
N THR A 95 16.80 -4.51 11.23
CA THR A 95 15.88 -5.30 10.38
C THR A 95 15.77 -6.75 10.80
N ARG A 96 16.84 -7.37 11.31
CA ARG A 96 16.81 -8.75 11.82
C ARG A 96 16.15 -8.92 13.19
N LEU A 97 15.94 -7.83 13.92
CA LEU A 97 15.30 -7.85 15.24
C LEU A 97 13.80 -7.56 15.16
N VAL A 98 13.37 -6.87 14.10
CA VAL A 98 11.97 -6.47 13.89
C VAL A 98 11.23 -7.42 12.96
N ALA A 99 11.94 -8.10 12.04
CA ALA A 99 11.41 -9.20 11.22
C ALA A 99 11.36 -10.51 12.02
#